data_AF-A0A2D6E6G4-F1
#
_entry.id   AF-A0A2D6E6G4-F1
#
_cell.length_a   1.000
_cell.length_b   1.000
_cell.length_c   1.000
_cell.angle_alpha   90.00
_cell.angle_beta   90.00
_cell.angle_gamma   90.00
#
_symmetry.space_group_name_H-M   'P 1'
#
loop_
_entity.id
_entity.type
_entity.pdbx_description
1 polymer ?
#
loop_
_entity_poly.entity_id
_entity_poly.type
_entity_poly.pdbx_seq_one_letter_code
_entity_poly.pdbx_strand_id
1 'polypeptide(L)'
;MSNTNTYVGIADAHGIESWNRIEDTSGQDRAFKQMRANLNRQRHAVYYEADMTEEGAQVVEGILKDGDWELALTHMKAEAETLRGVPGQEKSWELIPNPDLDPYS
;
A
#
# COMPACT_ATOMS: atom_id res chain seq x y z
N MET A 1 -15.00 -18.42 -4.23
CA MET A 1 -14.70 -17.05 -3.75
C MET A 1 -13.91 -17.24 -2.49
N SER A 2 -12.63 -16.92 -2.52
CA SER A 2 -11.79 -16.85 -1.33
C SER A 2 -12.40 -15.80 -0.40
N ASN A 3 -12.35 -16.03 0.91
CA ASN A 3 -12.86 -15.04 1.86
C ASN A 3 -11.76 -13.97 2.02
N THR A 4 -11.94 -12.80 1.42
CA THR A 4 -10.93 -11.73 1.44
C THR A 4 -11.32 -10.61 2.41
N ASN A 5 -10.32 -9.99 3.03
CA ASN A 5 -10.45 -8.72 3.75
C ASN A 5 -9.80 -7.59 2.95
N THR A 6 -10.34 -6.38 3.07
CA THR A 6 -9.74 -5.19 2.45
C THR A 6 -8.78 -4.51 3.41
N TYR A 7 -7.56 -4.30 2.97
CA TYR A 7 -6.53 -3.54 3.67
C TYR A 7 -6.27 -2.22 2.95
N VAL A 8 -6.10 -1.15 3.72
CA VAL A 8 -5.89 0.20 3.22
C VAL A 8 -4.63 0.81 3.78
N GLY A 9 -4.04 1.73 3.01
CA GLY A 9 -2.73 2.25 3.38
C GLY A 9 -2.16 3.25 2.41
N ILE A 10 -0.89 3.58 2.65
CA ILE A 10 -0.05 4.36 1.76
C ILE A 10 1.17 3.50 1.43
N ALA A 11 1.60 3.53 0.17
CA ALA A 11 2.86 2.96 -0.27
C ALA A 11 3.61 3.98 -1.13
N ASP A 12 4.94 3.97 -1.12
CA ASP A 12 5.78 4.86 -1.93
C ASP A 12 7.07 4.18 -2.40
N ALA A 13 8.03 4.96 -2.90
CA ALA A 13 9.35 4.51 -3.34
C ALA A 13 10.04 3.54 -2.36
N HIS A 14 9.80 3.64 -1.05
CA HIS A 14 10.43 2.83 -0.02
C HIS A 14 9.55 1.68 0.48
N GLY A 15 8.40 1.42 -0.13
CA GLY A 15 7.52 0.30 0.25
C GLY A 15 6.20 0.71 0.91
N ILE A 16 5.64 -0.17 1.73
CA ILE A 16 4.41 0.09 2.50
C ILE A 16 4.72 1.03 3.68
N GLU A 17 4.05 2.19 3.72
CA GLU A 17 4.15 3.16 4.82
C GLU A 17 3.12 2.86 5.94
N SER A 18 1.92 2.42 5.57
CA SER A 18 0.87 2.06 6.54
C SER A 18 0.02 0.93 6.02
N TRP A 19 -0.38 0.01 6.92
CA TRP A 19 -1.18 -1.18 6.64
C TRP A 19 -2.28 -1.31 7.69
N ASN A 20 -3.55 -1.12 7.30
CA ASN A 20 -4.69 -1.16 8.22
C ASN A 20 -5.87 -1.91 7.58
N ARG A 21 -6.68 -2.64 8.36
CA ARG A 21 -7.95 -3.15 7.85
C ARG A 21 -8.92 -2.01 7.58
N ILE A 22 -9.69 -2.10 6.50
CA ILE A 22 -10.65 -1.04 6.13
C ILE A 22 -11.73 -0.85 7.20
N GLU A 23 -12.14 -1.94 7.87
CA GLU A 23 -13.16 -1.93 8.92
C GLU A 23 -12.72 -1.16 10.17
N ASP A 24 -11.42 -1.16 10.45
CA ASP A 24 -10.80 -0.43 11.54
C ASP A 24 -10.40 1.00 11.14
N THR A 25 -10.63 1.40 9.88
CA THR A 25 -10.18 2.67 9.33
C THR A 25 -11.37 3.59 9.00
N SER A 26 -11.51 4.67 9.76
CA SER A 26 -12.58 5.64 9.53
C SER A 26 -12.52 6.30 8.14
N GLY A 27 -13.65 6.78 7.62
CA GLY A 27 -13.69 7.53 6.36
C GLY A 27 -12.82 8.79 6.38
N GLN A 28 -12.74 9.47 7.53
CA GLN A 28 -11.87 10.63 7.71
C GLN A 28 -10.38 10.26 7.62
N ASP A 29 -9.99 9.14 8.23
CA ASP A 29 -8.60 8.67 8.18
C ASP A 29 -8.20 8.25 6.75
N ARG A 30 -9.10 7.56 6.02
CA ARG A 30 -8.88 7.25 4.59
C ARG A 30 -8.72 8.52 3.74
N ALA A 31 -9.56 9.53 3.97
CA ALA A 31 -9.45 10.81 3.26
C ALA A 31 -8.11 11.51 3.56
N PHE A 32 -7.66 11.46 4.83
CA PHE A 32 -6.38 12.00 5.24
C PHE A 32 -5.21 11.26 4.59
N LYS A 33 -5.25 9.92 4.53
CA LYS A 33 -4.26 9.10 3.83
C LYS A 33 -4.18 9.43 2.34
N GLN A 34 -5.32 9.59 1.66
CA GLN A 34 -5.37 10.01 0.25
C GLN A 34 -4.75 11.40 0.04
N MET A 35 -5.03 12.35 0.93
CA MET A 35 -4.38 13.67 0.90
C MET A 35 -2.86 13.55 1.08
N ARG A 36 -2.40 12.74 2.05
CA ARG A 36 -0.96 12.52 2.29
C ARG A 36 -0.26 11.88 1.09
N ALA A 37 -0.85 10.89 0.44
CA ALA A 37 -0.31 10.32 -0.79
C ALA A 37 -0.19 11.37 -1.90
N ASN A 38 -1.21 12.21 -2.07
CA ASN A 38 -1.20 13.32 -3.04
C ASN A 38 -0.17 14.42 -2.73
N LEU A 39 0.19 14.63 -1.47
CA LEU A 39 1.24 15.57 -1.08
C LEU A 39 2.66 14.99 -1.23
N ASN A 40 2.78 13.67 -1.38
CA ASN A 40 4.06 12.96 -1.47
C ASN A 40 4.31 12.33 -2.86
N ARG A 41 3.76 12.93 -3.92
CA ARG A 41 3.86 12.41 -5.29
C ARG A 41 5.28 12.41 -5.85
N GLN A 42 6.19 13.19 -5.26
CA GLN A 42 7.62 13.16 -5.59
C GLN A 42 8.27 11.80 -5.30
N ARG A 43 7.73 11.01 -4.36
CA ARG A 43 8.13 9.60 -4.10
C ARG A 43 7.20 8.59 -4.74
N HIS A 44 6.37 9.04 -5.70
CA HIS A 44 5.31 8.24 -6.29
C HIS A 44 4.29 7.67 -5.28
N ALA A 45 4.13 8.30 -4.11
CA ALA A 45 3.26 7.80 -3.05
C ALA A 45 1.80 7.59 -3.51
N VAL A 46 1.24 6.43 -3.22
CA VAL A 46 -0.12 6.02 -3.56
C VAL A 46 -0.92 5.65 -2.33
N TYR A 47 -2.21 5.99 -2.33
CA TYR A 47 -3.18 5.37 -1.43
C TYR A 47 -3.71 4.10 -2.08
N TYR A 48 -3.89 3.05 -1.29
CA TYR A 48 -4.36 1.76 -1.79
C TYR A 48 -5.50 1.17 -0.97
N GLU A 49 -6.32 0.34 -1.63
CA GLU A 49 -7.25 -0.60 -1.03
C GLU A 49 -7.02 -1.97 -1.68
N ALA A 50 -6.43 -2.90 -0.94
CA ALA A 50 -6.02 -4.23 -1.39
C ALA A 50 -6.94 -5.30 -0.78
N ASP A 51 -7.62 -6.06 -1.62
CA ASP A 51 -8.38 -7.23 -1.19
C ASP A 51 -7.45 -8.44 -1.12
N MET A 52 -7.30 -9.00 0.08
CA MET A 52 -6.32 -10.04 0.40
C MET A 52 -6.99 -11.20 1.14
N THR A 53 -6.53 -12.43 0.90
CA THR A 53 -6.86 -13.55 1.79
C THR A 53 -6.22 -13.35 3.17
N GLU A 54 -6.72 -14.06 4.17
CA GLU A 54 -6.14 -14.02 5.51
C GLU A 54 -4.69 -14.50 5.51
N GLU A 55 -4.40 -15.59 4.79
CA GLU A 55 -3.06 -16.16 4.70
C GLU A 55 -2.06 -15.17 4.05
N GLY A 56 -2.44 -14.53 2.94
CA GLY A 56 -1.57 -13.56 2.28
C GLY A 56 -1.36 -12.31 3.12
N ALA A 57 -2.40 -11.84 3.81
CA ALA A 57 -2.27 -10.72 4.74
C ALA A 57 -1.31 -11.04 5.90
N GLN A 58 -1.36 -12.26 6.45
CA GLN A 58 -0.44 -12.70 7.51
C GLN A 58 1.02 -12.72 7.04
N VAL A 59 1.28 -13.09 5.77
CA VAL A 59 2.62 -13.01 5.18
C VAL A 59 3.11 -11.57 5.11
N VAL A 60 2.28 -10.66 4.57
CA VAL A 60 2.61 -9.23 4.51
C VAL A 60 2.86 -8.66 5.91
N GLU A 61 2.00 -8.96 6.89
CA GLU A 61 2.18 -8.52 8.28
C GLU A 61 3.45 -9.07 8.93
N GLY A 62 3.86 -10.30 8.59
CA GLY A 62 5.14 -10.87 9.03
C GLY A 62 6.32 -10.07 8.50
N ILE A 63 6.34 -9.79 7.20
CA ILE A 63 7.40 -9.01 6.55
C ILE A 63 7.47 -7.58 7.12
N LEU A 64 6.32 -6.94 7.36
CA LEU A 64 6.23 -5.62 7.99
C LEU A 64 6.81 -5.62 9.42
N LYS A 65 6.62 -6.69 10.20
CA LYS A 65 7.21 -6.82 11.54
C LYS A 65 8.73 -6.94 11.51
N ASP A 66 9.27 -7.54 10.45
CA ASP A 66 10.71 -7.66 10.22
C ASP A 66 11.33 -6.36 9.68
N GLY A 67 10.50 -5.39 9.29
CA GLY A 67 10.91 -4.06 8.85
C GLY A 67 11.29 -3.96 7.36
N ASP A 68 10.95 -4.98 6.56
CA ASP A 68 11.23 -4.99 5.12
C ASP A 68 10.02 -4.44 4.32
N TRP A 69 9.91 -3.12 4.29
CA TRP A 69 8.75 -2.42 3.71
C TRP A 69 8.63 -2.62 2.19
N GLU A 70 9.76 -2.74 1.48
CA GLU A 70 9.82 -2.96 0.02
C GLU A 70 9.36 -4.37 -0.35
N LEU A 71 9.85 -5.37 0.38
CA LEU A 71 9.40 -6.76 0.19
C LEU A 71 7.91 -6.90 0.52
N ALA A 72 7.44 -6.23 1.58
CA ALA A 72 6.01 -6.24 1.94
C ALA A 72 5.14 -5.66 0.81
N LEU A 73 5.57 -4.55 0.20
CA LEU A 73 4.88 -3.96 -0.96
C LEU A 73 4.88 -4.92 -2.16
N THR A 74 6.00 -5.58 -2.43
CA THR A 74 6.13 -6.54 -3.53
C THR A 74 5.20 -7.73 -3.35
N HIS A 75 5.13 -8.30 -2.13
CA HIS A 75 4.22 -9.40 -1.80
C HIS A 75 2.76 -8.99 -1.90
N MET A 76 2.36 -7.85 -1.32
CA MET A 76 0.98 -7.37 -1.42
C MET A 76 0.57 -7.21 -2.89
N LYS A 77 1.41 -6.62 -3.76
CA LYS A 77 1.08 -6.45 -5.19
C LYS A 77 0.90 -7.78 -5.93
N ALA A 78 1.64 -8.82 -5.51
CA ALA A 78 1.57 -10.14 -6.13
C ALA A 78 0.37 -10.96 -5.64
N GLU A 79 -0.03 -10.80 -4.37
CA GLU A 79 -1.03 -11.64 -3.72
C GLU A 79 -2.43 -11.01 -3.63
N ALA A 80 -2.54 -9.68 -3.78
CA ALA A 80 -3.84 -9.01 -3.76
C ALA A 80 -4.73 -9.51 -4.92
N GLU A 81 -5.93 -9.98 -4.59
CA GLU A 81 -6.93 -10.36 -5.59
C GLU A 81 -7.43 -9.13 -6.36
N THR A 82 -7.49 -7.99 -5.68
CA THR A 82 -7.83 -6.70 -6.26
C THR A 82 -7.03 -5.61 -5.58
N LEU A 83 -6.42 -4.73 -6.38
CA LEU A 83 -5.69 -3.56 -5.90
C LEU A 83 -6.33 -2.30 -6.50
N ARG A 84 -6.91 -1.47 -5.64
CA ARG A 84 -7.53 -0.19 -5.99
C ARG A 84 -6.69 0.95 -5.43
N GLY A 85 -6.75 2.12 -6.08
CA GLY A 85 -6.11 3.34 -5.61
C GLY A 85 -6.87 4.56 -6.07
N VAL A 86 -6.27 5.75 -5.86
CA VAL A 86 -6.85 7.00 -6.35
C VAL A 86 -6.68 7.08 -7.88
N PRO A 87 -7.73 7.45 -8.65
CA PRO A 87 -7.62 7.63 -10.09
C PRO A 87 -6.47 8.58 -10.49
N GLY A 88 -5.73 8.23 -11.54
CA GLY A 88 -4.59 9.01 -12.05
C GLY A 88 -3.25 8.65 -11.41
N GLN A 89 -3.21 7.68 -10.48
CA GLN A 89 -1.98 7.19 -9.85
C GLN A 89 -1.55 5.81 -10.37
N GLU A 90 -2.20 5.29 -11.42
CA GLU A 90 -2.01 3.92 -11.93
C GLU A 90 -0.56 3.67 -12.33
N LYS A 91 0.06 4.62 -13.02
CA LYS A 91 1.48 4.52 -13.43
C LYS A 91 2.46 4.49 -12.27
N SER A 92 2.08 4.98 -11.08
CA SER A 92 2.96 4.95 -9.91
C SER A 92 3.12 3.55 -9.36
N TRP A 93 2.11 2.69 -9.51
CA TRP A 93 2.22 1.28 -9.13
C TRP A 93 3.31 0.54 -9.89
N GLU A 94 3.62 0.93 -11.13
CA GLU A 94 4.69 0.31 -11.92
C GLU A 94 6.08 0.75 -11.46
N LEU A 95 6.17 1.87 -10.74
CA LEU A 95 7.42 2.52 -10.35
C LEU A 95 7.85 2.18 -8.93
N ILE A 96 6.94 1.78 -8.05
CA ILE A 96 7.23 1.51 -6.64
C ILE A 96 7.14 0.00 -6.31
N PRO A 97 7.99 -0.52 -5.40
CA PRO A 97 9.07 0.17 -4.69
C PRO A 97 10.27 0.42 -5.62
N ASN A 98 10.91 1.58 -5.44
CA ASN A 98 12.19 1.94 -6.06
C ASN A 98 12.78 3.14 -5.31
N PRO A 99 13.68 2.92 -4.32
CA PRO A 99 14.27 3.98 -3.51
C PRO A 99 14.98 5.08 -4.32
N ASP A 100 15.50 4.77 -5.51
CA ASP A 100 16.17 5.74 -6.39
C ASP A 100 15.24 6.85 -6.89
N LEU A 101 13.92 6.68 -6.75
CA LEU A 101 12.92 7.70 -7.09
C LEU A 101 12.73 8.75 -5.99
N ASP A 102 13.34 8.56 -4.81
CA ASP A 102 13.26 9.54 -3.73
C ASP A 102 14.25 10.69 -3.94
N PRO A 103 13.79 11.93 -4.19
CA PRO A 103 14.69 13.07 -4.46
C PRO A 103 15.47 13.55 -3.21
N TYR A 104 15.24 12.96 -2.05
CA TYR A 104 15.87 13.34 -0.78
C TYR A 104 16.79 12.27 -0.20
N SER A 105 16.94 11.13 -0.88
CA SER A 105 17.84 10.05 -0.49
C SER A 105 19.29 10.30 -0.89
#